data_AF-A0A7C2QKX2-F1
#
_entry.id   AF-A0A7C2QKX2-F1
#
_cell.length_a   1.000
_cell.length_b   1.000
_cell.length_c   1.000
_cell.angle_alpha   90.00
_cell.angle_beta   90.00
_cell.angle_gamma   90.00
#
_symmetry.space_group_name_H-M   'P 1'
#
loop_
_entity.id
_entity.type
_entity.pdbx_description
1 polymer ?
#
loop_
_entity_poly.entity_id
_entity_poly.type
_entity_poly.pdbx_seq_one_letter_code
_entity_poly.pdbx_strand_id
1 'polypeptide(L)'
;YEAARIDGASHVRILLQIVLPIMRPAFTFVMVTSLIGGLQMFELTFLVFPNVSYGPGGVAKTLIALIYSEAFAQDFRIGYASALGWMTFIIIFAISLVQLRLLGLGRAAEE
;
A
#
# COMPACT_ATOMS: atom_id res chain seq x y z
N TYR A 1 13.61 -9.63 26.15
CA TYR A 1 12.67 -8.77 26.88
C TYR A 1 13.02 -8.63 28.35
N GLU A 2 13.20 -9.73 29.08
CA GLU A 2 13.50 -9.70 30.52
C GLU A 2 14.81 -9.00 30.83
N ALA A 3 15.88 -9.28 30.08
CA ALA A 3 17.15 -8.55 30.20
C ALA A 3 17.00 -7.02 30.04
N ALA A 4 16.24 -6.57 29.03
CA ALA A 4 16.01 -5.14 28.81
C ALA A 4 15.19 -4.47 29.94
N ARG A 5 14.30 -5.22 30.62
CA ARG A 5 13.58 -4.72 31.80
C ARG A 5 14.49 -4.64 33.03
N ILE A 6 15.41 -5.60 33.17
CA ILE A 6 16.46 -5.58 34.21
C ILE A 6 17.38 -4.37 34.01
N ASP A 7 17.68 -4.01 32.75
CA ASP A 7 18.44 -2.81 32.38
C ASP A 7 17.64 -1.48 32.46
N GLY A 8 16.42 -1.51 32.99
CA GLY A 8 15.60 -0.31 33.19
C GLY A 8 15.02 0.30 31.90
N ALA A 9 14.96 -0.44 30.79
CA ALA A 9 14.35 0.06 29.56
C ALA A 9 12.82 0.21 29.69
N SER A 10 12.29 1.37 29.29
CA SER A 10 10.85 1.60 29.21
C SER A 10 10.19 0.75 28.11
N HIS A 11 8.88 0.49 28.23
CA HIS A 11 8.13 -0.32 27.25
C HIS A 11 8.24 0.22 25.82
N VAL A 12 8.23 1.55 25.64
CA VAL A 12 8.41 2.21 24.34
C VAL A 12 9.82 1.96 23.77
N ARG A 13 10.84 2.01 24.63
CA ARG A 13 12.23 1.72 24.25
C ARG A 13 12.38 0.26 23.79
N ILE A 14 11.77 -0.67 24.52
CA ILE A 14 11.74 -2.10 24.15
C ILE A 14 11.05 -2.29 22.80
N LEU A 15 9.90 -1.65 22.57
CA LEU A 15 9.16 -1.71 21.31
C LEU A 15 10.02 -1.24 20.12
N LEU A 16 10.59 -0.03 20.22
CA LEU A 16 11.32 0.61 19.12
C LEU A 16 12.72 0.01 18.88
N GLN A 17 13.42 -0.41 19.94
CA GLN A 17 14.81 -0.85 19.84
C GLN A 17 15.01 -2.37 19.80
N ILE A 18 14.01 -3.16 20.20
CA ILE A 18 14.11 -4.63 20.22
C ILE A 18 13.06 -5.26 19.32
N VAL A 19 11.78 -4.97 19.55
CA VAL A 19 10.67 -5.66 18.85
C VAL A 19 10.63 -5.31 17.37
N LEU A 20 10.58 -4.01 17.06
CA LEU A 20 10.49 -3.53 15.68
C LEU A 20 11.69 -3.97 14.83
N PRO A 21 12.95 -3.88 15.31
CA PRO A 21 14.11 -4.39 14.59
C PRO A 21 14.07 -5.89 14.30
N ILE A 22 13.68 -6.71 15.29
CA ILE A 22 13.58 -8.17 15.12
C ILE A 22 12.51 -8.55 14.09
N MET A 23 11.39 -7.81 14.07
CA MET A 23 10.28 -8.06 13.15
C MET A 23 10.44 -7.36 11.80
N ARG A 24 11.56 -6.68 11.51
CA ARG A 24 11.76 -5.88 10.29
C ARG A 24 11.38 -6.60 8.98
N PRO A 25 11.77 -7.87 8.73
CA PRO A 25 11.43 -8.53 7.47
C PRO A 25 9.92 -8.70 7.30
N ALA A 26 9.25 -9.23 8.32
CA ALA A 26 7.80 -9.43 8.32
C ALA A 26 7.03 -8.09 8.28
N PHE A 27 7.47 -7.11 9.08
CA PHE A 27 6.88 -5.78 9.13
C PHE A 27 6.96 -5.09 7.77
N THR A 28 8.11 -5.16 7.10
CA THR A 28 8.29 -4.56 5.78
C THR A 28 7.39 -5.20 4.74
N PHE A 29 7.31 -6.54 4.73
CA PHE A 29 6.41 -7.25 3.82
C PHE A 29 4.94 -6.83 4.01
N VAL A 30 4.47 -6.83 5.26
CA VAL A 30 3.10 -6.42 5.59
C VAL A 30 2.86 -4.96 5.21
N MET A 31 3.83 -4.07 5.48
CA MET A 31 3.71 -2.65 5.16
C MET A 31 3.62 -2.39 3.65
N VAL A 32 4.47 -3.05 2.86
CA VAL A 32 4.47 -2.94 1.39
C VAL A 32 3.16 -3.47 0.82
N THR A 33 2.77 -4.70 1.19
CA THR A 33 1.53 -5.32 0.69
C THR A 33 0.28 -4.56 1.12
N SER A 34 0.24 -4.04 2.35
CA SER A 34 -0.88 -3.20 2.82
C SER A 34 -0.96 -1.89 2.06
N LEU A 35 0.18 -1.25 1.76
CA LEU A 35 0.19 -0.01 0.97
C LEU A 35 -0.27 -0.27 -0.47
N ILE A 36 0.20 -1.36 -1.09
CA ILE A 36 -0.27 -1.78 -2.43
C ILE A 36 -1.79 -1.96 -2.40
N GLY A 37 -2.32 -2.70 -1.42
CA GLY A 37 -3.77 -2.90 -1.27
C GLY A 37 -4.55 -1.60 -1.08
N GLY A 38 -4.03 -0.66 -0.27
CA GLY A 38 -4.65 0.65 -0.06
C GLY A 38 -4.67 1.51 -1.33
N LEU A 39 -3.59 1.50 -2.12
CA LEU A 39 -3.53 2.22 -3.40
C LEU A 39 -4.41 1.57 -4.48
N GLN A 40 -4.63 0.26 -4.39
CA GLN A 40 -5.51 -0.51 -5.27
C GLN A 40 -6.95 -0.63 -4.76
N MET A 41 -7.33 0.17 -3.76
CA MET A 41 -8.66 0.11 -3.18
C MET A 41 -9.73 0.52 -4.21
N PHE A 42 -10.54 -0.44 -4.62
CA PHE A 42 -11.64 -0.25 -5.57
C PHE A 42 -12.96 -0.75 -5.03
N GLU A 43 -12.98 -1.99 -4.54
CA GLU A 43 -14.21 -2.68 -4.14
C GLU A 43 -15.00 -1.90 -3.09
N LEU A 44 -14.31 -1.42 -2.04
CA LEU A 44 -14.96 -0.68 -0.96
C LEU A 44 -15.51 0.66 -1.44
N THR A 45 -14.76 1.36 -2.29
CA THR A 45 -15.20 2.62 -2.90
C THR A 45 -16.43 2.41 -3.78
N PHE A 46 -16.40 1.38 -4.63
CA PHE A 46 -17.50 1.07 -5.53
C PHE A 46 -18.76 0.62 -4.77
N LEU A 47 -18.60 -0.17 -3.72
CA LEU A 47 -19.68 -0.66 -2.88
C LEU A 47 -20.33 0.48 -2.06
N VAL A 48 -19.51 1.35 -1.46
CA VAL A 48 -19.99 2.44 -0.58
C VAL A 48 -20.50 3.63 -1.39
N PHE A 49 -19.90 3.90 -2.56
CA PHE A 49 -20.27 4.99 -3.46
C PHE A 49 -20.63 4.46 -4.86
N PRO A 50 -21.75 3.71 -4.99
CA PRO A 50 -22.13 3.05 -6.25
C PRO A 50 -22.59 4.02 -7.35
N ASN A 51 -22.78 5.31 -7.02
CA ASN A 51 -23.25 6.31 -7.97
C ASN A 51 -22.07 7.03 -8.65
N VAL A 52 -22.25 7.35 -9.94
CA VAL A 52 -21.31 7.90 -10.96
C VAL A 52 -20.30 8.96 -10.46
N SER A 53 -20.61 9.65 -9.37
CA SER A 53 -19.75 10.69 -8.80
C SER A 53 -18.79 10.22 -7.73
N TYR A 54 -18.81 8.96 -7.26
CA TYR A 54 -17.95 8.49 -6.16
C TYR A 54 -17.99 9.45 -4.95
N GLY A 55 -19.21 9.84 -4.54
CA GLY A 55 -19.44 10.87 -3.51
C GLY A 55 -19.58 12.30 -4.07
N PRO A 56 -19.89 13.30 -3.22
CA PRO A 56 -20.02 14.70 -3.65
C PRO A 56 -18.71 15.20 -4.27
N GLY A 57 -18.74 15.63 -5.53
CA GLY A 57 -17.59 16.21 -6.21
C GLY A 57 -16.47 15.23 -6.59
N GLY A 58 -16.68 13.91 -6.60
CA GLY A 58 -15.62 12.98 -7.03
C GLY A 58 -14.64 12.55 -5.94
N VAL A 59 -14.92 12.90 -4.67
CA VAL A 59 -13.94 12.77 -3.57
C VAL A 59 -13.47 11.34 -3.29
N ALA A 60 -14.28 10.32 -3.60
CA ALA A 60 -13.89 8.92 -3.44
C ALA A 60 -13.41 8.28 -4.76
N LYS A 61 -13.26 9.03 -5.85
CA LYS A 61 -12.83 8.46 -7.14
C LYS A 61 -11.36 8.01 -7.06
N THR A 62 -11.12 6.70 -7.04
CA THR A 62 -9.77 6.12 -7.02
C THR A 62 -9.22 5.91 -8.43
N LEU A 63 -7.89 5.70 -8.56
CA LEU A 63 -7.24 5.42 -9.85
C LEU A 63 -7.85 4.17 -10.51
N ILE A 64 -8.11 3.11 -9.73
CA ILE A 64 -8.72 1.89 -10.25
C ILE A 64 -10.19 2.12 -10.64
N ALA A 65 -10.93 2.96 -9.89
CA ALA A 65 -12.28 3.34 -10.27
C ALA A 65 -12.32 4.07 -11.62
N LEU A 66 -11.34 4.94 -11.89
CA LEU A 66 -11.20 5.60 -13.19
C LEU A 66 -10.90 4.58 -14.32
N ILE A 67 -9.98 3.64 -14.10
CA ILE A 67 -9.68 2.57 -15.06
C ILE A 67 -10.94 1.76 -15.38
N TYR A 68 -11.71 1.39 -14.35
CA TYR A 68 -12.95 0.66 -14.52
C TYR A 68 -13.99 1.45 -15.30
N SER A 69 -14.18 2.74 -14.99
CA SER A 69 -15.16 3.58 -15.68
C SER A 69 -14.85 3.75 -17.17
N GLU A 70 -13.57 3.93 -17.50
CA GLU A 70 -13.09 4.09 -18.89
C GLU A 70 -13.17 2.79 -19.69
N ALA A 71 -12.91 1.65 -19.05
CA ALA A 71 -12.95 0.34 -19.69
C ALA A 71 -14.37 -0.17 -19.93
N PHE A 72 -15.29 0.04 -18.98
CA PHE A 72 -16.56 -0.69 -18.93
C PHE A 72 -17.82 0.17 -18.75
N ALA A 73 -17.72 1.39 -18.22
CA ALA A 73 -18.92 2.14 -17.80
C ALA A 73 -19.33 3.27 -18.76
N GLN A 74 -18.38 4.04 -19.29
CA GLN A 74 -18.69 5.25 -20.07
C GLN A 74 -18.43 5.06 -21.57
N ASP A 75 -17.19 4.76 -21.96
CA ASP A 75 -16.77 4.95 -23.36
C ASP A 75 -16.20 3.69 -24.05
N PHE A 76 -16.11 2.55 -23.35
CA PHE A 76 -15.43 1.32 -23.84
C PHE A 76 -14.01 1.61 -24.39
N ARG A 77 -13.31 2.59 -23.80
CA ARG A 77 -11.97 3.03 -24.22
C ARG A 77 -10.91 2.15 -23.58
N ILE A 78 -10.96 0.86 -23.91
CA ILE A 78 -10.11 -0.19 -23.32
C ILE A 78 -8.61 0.13 -23.48
N GLY A 79 -8.21 0.73 -24.61
CA GLY A 79 -6.82 1.16 -24.82
C GLY A 79 -6.38 2.27 -23.87
N TYR A 80 -7.25 3.24 -23.59
CA TYR A 80 -6.97 4.32 -22.63
C TYR A 80 -6.94 3.79 -21.19
N ALA A 81 -7.90 2.94 -20.83
CA ALA A 81 -7.92 2.26 -19.53
C ALA A 81 -6.66 1.41 -19.31
N SER A 82 -6.16 0.75 -20.35
CA SER A 82 -4.92 -0.03 -20.30
C SER A 82 -3.69 0.86 -20.05
N ALA A 83 -3.62 2.05 -20.67
CA ALA A 83 -2.56 3.02 -20.42
C ALA A 83 -2.59 3.52 -18.96
N LEU A 84 -3.78 3.83 -18.44
CA LEU A 84 -3.96 4.19 -17.02
C LEU A 84 -3.56 3.06 -16.07
N GLY A 85 -3.84 1.80 -16.43
CA GLY A 85 -3.40 0.61 -15.70
C GLY A 85 -1.88 0.53 -15.60
N TRP A 86 -1.18 0.69 -16.73
CA TRP A 86 0.28 0.72 -16.76
C TRP A 86 0.89 1.86 -15.95
N MET A 87 0.31 3.07 -16.03
CA MET A 87 0.76 4.20 -15.22
C MET A 87 0.60 3.91 -13.72
N THR A 88 -0.54 3.35 -13.33
CA THR A 88 -0.82 2.98 -11.92
C THR A 88 0.16 1.92 -11.44
N PHE A 89 0.44 0.91 -12.26
CA PHE A 89 1.45 -0.10 -11.97
C PHE A 89 2.83 0.53 -11.72
N ILE A 90 3.29 1.42 -12.60
CA ILE A 90 4.59 2.09 -12.45
C ILE A 90 4.66 2.89 -11.15
N ILE A 91 3.59 3.60 -10.79
CA ILE A 91 3.52 4.36 -9.53
C ILE A 91 3.65 3.43 -8.32
N ILE A 92 2.83 2.37 -8.27
CA ILE A 92 2.84 1.40 -7.17
C ILE A 92 4.20 0.70 -7.09
N PHE A 93 4.77 0.32 -8.23
CA PHE A 93 6.06 -0.34 -8.31
C PHE A 93 7.19 0.56 -7.81
N ALA A 94 7.22 1.83 -8.24
CA ALA A 94 8.22 2.80 -7.78
C ALA A 94 8.15 3.03 -6.27
N ILE A 95 6.94 3.21 -5.72
CA ILE A 95 6.72 3.36 -4.28
C ILE A 95 7.17 2.10 -3.53
N SER A 96 6.79 0.93 -4.01
CA SER A 96 7.16 -0.36 -3.41
C SER A 96 8.67 -0.56 -3.42
N LEU A 97 9.35 -0.21 -4.51
CA LEU A 97 10.81 -0.29 -4.62
C LEU A 97 11.50 0.64 -3.61
N VAL A 98 11.00 1.87 -3.46
CA VAL A 98 11.50 2.82 -2.46
C VAL A 98 11.30 2.28 -1.05
N GLN A 99 10.13 1.72 -0.74
CA GLN A 99 9.86 1.10 0.56
C GLN A 99 10.82 -0.06 0.86
N LEU A 100 11.02 -0.97 -0.10
CA LEU A 100 11.92 -2.12 0.06
C LEU A 100 13.37 -1.68 0.31
N ARG A 101 13.82 -0.61 -0.38
CA ARG A 101 15.17 -0.05 -0.18
C ARG A 101 15.32 0.65 1.17
N LEU A 102 14.34 1.45 1.59
CA LEU A 102 14.39 2.18 2.87
C LEU A 102 14.26 1.26 4.08
N LEU A 103 13.43 0.22 3.98
CA LEU A 103 13.14 -0.70 5.09
C LEU A 103 14.08 -1.91 5.14
N GLY A 104 14.98 -2.06 4.16
CA GLY A 104 16.16 -2.92 4.25
C GLY A 104 15.90 -4.42 4.02
N LEU A 105 14.78 -4.81 3.39
CA LEU A 105 14.50 -6.21 3.05
C LEU A 105 15.50 -6.82 2.07
N GLY A 106 16.28 -6.01 1.35
CA GLY A 106 17.32 -6.49 0.43
C GLY A 106 18.51 -7.17 1.11
N ARG A 107 18.66 -7.09 2.44
CA ARG A 107 19.79 -7.70 3.17
C ARG A 107 19.43 -8.99 3.92
N ALA A 108 18.15 -9.23 4.19
CA ALA A 108 17.71 -10.40 4.97
C ALA A 108 17.47 -11.66 4.11
N ALA A 109 17.49 -11.53 2.78
CA ALA A 109 17.34 -12.66 1.84
C ALA A 109 18.69 -13.25 1.39
N GLU A 110 19.81 -12.66 1.83
CA GLU A 110 21.18 -13.08 1.48
C GLU A 110 21.90 -13.81 2.64
N GLU A 111 21.27 -13.96 3.80
CA GLU A 111 21.73 -14.78 4.94
C GLU A 111 20.84 -16.03 5.09
#